data_AF-A0A7K6KVC9-F1
#
_entry.id   AF-A0A7K6KVC9-F1
#
_cell.length_a   1.000
_cell.length_b   1.000
_cell.length_c   1.000
_cell.angle_alpha   90.00
_cell.angle_beta   90.00
_cell.angle_gamma   90.00
#
_symmetry.space_group_name_H-M   'P 1'
#
loop_
_entity.id
_entity.type
_entity.pdbx_description
1 polymer ?
#
loop_
_entity_poly.entity_id
_entity_poly.type
_entity_poly.pdbx_seq_one_letter_code
_entity_poly.pdbx_strand_id
1 'polypeptide(L)'
;EDAGDYKCVATNDAGMVERSLTLTLQSPPVITVEPVGTVLEAGATAVLDCQARGEPPPAISWSRQGQPMLGDDRVTLLPNGSLRITALQREDTSEYECVARNLLGSVLITAPLTVQGGPARAKGSIIGSINDVEFGIAFLNATVTDSPDSDTRVIQAKITNVPRTLGPAMRKLVSILSPVYWTTAKEIGEAMNGFTLTDAVFKRETQVEFATGEILRMTHVARGLDTDGALLLDVVVSGHVLQLQSVADARVLLQDYTEDYIQTGPGQLHAHSTRLFTADGVSVPYTWNHTITYDSTKGRMPFLLQTLHAASITTEYNPLEEAVAFKIQASIAKGNAEVLVLLSADIDECESRDTCQHECRNSLGSFQCACPSGYRL
;
A
#
# COMPACT_ATOMS: atom_id res chain seq x y z
N GLU A 1 34.66 -28.18 31.43
CA GLU A 1 35.90 -27.73 32.10
C GLU A 1 37.16 -28.30 31.46
N ASP A 2 37.03 -29.22 30.49
CA ASP A 2 38.16 -29.88 29.81
C ASP A 2 38.53 -29.29 28.44
N ALA A 3 38.06 -28.08 28.11
CA ALA A 3 38.47 -27.44 26.85
C ALA A 3 39.87 -26.82 27.01
N GLY A 4 40.77 -27.03 26.04
CA GLY A 4 42.12 -26.51 26.10
C GLY A 4 43.11 -27.18 25.15
N ASP A 5 44.36 -26.72 25.17
CA ASP A 5 45.46 -27.30 24.40
C ASP A 5 46.13 -28.42 25.20
N TYR A 6 46.06 -29.63 24.67
CA TYR A 6 46.69 -30.81 25.24
C TYR A 6 47.96 -31.15 24.46
N LYS A 7 49.01 -31.51 25.19
CA LYS A 7 50.31 -31.84 24.61
C LYS A 7 50.74 -33.22 25.09
N CYS A 8 50.92 -34.14 24.15
CA CYS A 8 51.52 -35.43 24.42
C CYS A 8 53.04 -35.30 24.24
N VAL A 9 53.79 -35.73 25.26
CA VAL A 9 55.25 -35.73 25.27
C VAL A 9 55.70 -37.18 25.51
N ALA A 10 56.51 -37.72 24.59
CA ALA A 10 57.10 -39.04 24.72
C ALA A 10 58.63 -38.92 24.70
N THR A 11 59.28 -39.55 25.68
CA THR A 11 60.73 -39.42 25.91
C THR A 11 61.36 -40.80 26.11
N ASN A 12 62.52 -41.02 25.49
CA ASN A 12 63.39 -42.17 25.73
C ASN A 12 64.87 -41.71 25.79
N ASP A 13 65.81 -42.64 26.00
CA ASP A 13 67.24 -42.33 26.10
C ASP A 13 67.84 -41.67 24.84
N ALA A 14 67.15 -41.76 23.70
CA ALA A 14 67.56 -41.19 22.43
C ALA A 14 66.94 -39.81 22.12
N GLY A 15 65.91 -39.36 22.86
CA GLY A 15 65.31 -38.05 22.66
C GLY A 15 63.85 -37.92 23.12
N MET A 16 63.25 -36.78 22.74
CA MET A 16 61.90 -36.37 23.10
C MET A 16 61.11 -35.96 21.85
N VAL A 17 59.89 -36.47 21.73
CA VAL A 17 58.93 -36.08 20.67
C VAL A 17 57.66 -35.56 21.31
N GLU A 18 57.08 -34.54 20.71
CA GLU A 18 55.88 -33.88 21.22
C GLU A 18 54.83 -33.73 20.13
N ARG A 19 53.55 -33.80 20.51
CA ARG A 19 52.42 -33.51 19.63
C ARG A 19 51.34 -32.78 20.40
N SER A 20 50.87 -31.66 19.85
CA SER A 20 49.79 -30.86 20.43
C SER A 20 48.45 -31.11 19.73
N LEU A 21 47.36 -31.00 20.49
CA LEU A 21 45.98 -31.07 20.02
C LEU A 21 45.11 -30.10 20.83
N THR A 22 44.18 -29.41 20.18
CA THR A 22 43.23 -28.52 20.84
C THR A 22 41.90 -29.23 21.01
N LEU A 23 41.40 -29.34 22.24
CA LEU A 23 40.09 -29.89 22.55
C LEU A 23 39.08 -28.75 22.69
N THR A 24 38.12 -28.68 21.78
CA THR A 24 37.00 -27.72 21.82
C THR A 24 35.75 -28.40 22.36
N LEU A 25 35.05 -27.77 23.30
CA LEU A 25 33.77 -28.26 23.79
C LEU A 25 32.66 -27.86 22.82
N GLN A 26 32.13 -28.85 22.11
CA GLN A 26 31.02 -28.66 21.19
C GLN A 26 29.70 -28.43 21.94
N SER A 27 28.83 -27.61 21.36
CA SER A 27 27.53 -27.27 21.94
C SER A 27 26.46 -27.09 20.86
N PRO A 28 25.20 -27.51 21.12
CA PRO A 28 24.09 -27.29 20.20
C PRO A 28 23.77 -25.79 20.07
N PRO A 29 23.10 -25.39 18.98
CA PRO A 29 22.71 -24.00 18.79
C PRO A 29 21.69 -23.56 19.85
N VAL A 30 21.87 -22.36 20.38
CA VAL A 30 20.95 -21.69 21.30
C VAL A 30 20.67 -20.29 20.76
N ILE A 31 19.40 -19.95 20.59
CA ILE A 31 19.00 -18.59 20.21
C ILE A 31 19.32 -17.64 21.37
N THR A 32 20.06 -16.58 21.08
CA THR A 32 20.41 -15.53 22.04
C THR A 32 19.68 -14.22 21.79
N VAL A 33 19.20 -14.01 20.57
CA VAL A 33 18.31 -12.89 20.22
C VAL A 33 17.14 -13.49 19.46
N GLU A 34 15.96 -13.35 20.03
CA GLU A 34 14.71 -13.85 19.49
C GLU A 34 14.03 -12.77 18.63
N PRO A 35 13.45 -13.12 17.48
CA PRO A 35 12.67 -12.17 16.71
C PRO A 35 11.37 -11.83 17.43
N VAL A 36 10.94 -10.58 17.31
CA VAL A 36 9.74 -10.05 17.96
C VAL A 36 8.65 -9.84 16.92
N GLY A 37 7.40 -10.13 17.31
CA GLY A 37 6.23 -9.84 16.49
C GLY A 37 6.17 -8.35 16.13
N THR A 38 6.06 -8.04 14.84
CA THR A 38 6.17 -6.67 14.33
C THR A 38 4.97 -6.33 13.44
N VAL A 39 4.38 -5.15 13.64
CA VAL A 39 3.34 -4.59 12.77
C VAL A 39 3.91 -3.35 12.08
N LEU A 40 3.94 -3.33 10.76
CA LEU A 40 4.50 -2.25 9.96
C LEU A 40 3.54 -1.81 8.86
N GLU A 41 3.74 -0.58 8.41
CA GLU A 41 3.04 -0.03 7.26
C GLU A 41 3.59 -0.60 5.96
N ALA A 42 2.72 -0.73 4.95
CA ALA A 42 3.11 -1.05 3.60
C ALA A 42 4.22 -0.11 3.08
N GLY A 43 5.16 -0.66 2.32
CA GLY A 43 6.35 0.04 1.82
C GLY A 43 7.46 0.25 2.87
N ALA A 44 7.23 0.00 4.16
CA ALA A 44 8.29 0.05 5.16
C ALA A 44 9.35 -1.05 4.92
N THR A 45 10.44 -0.98 5.69
CA THR A 45 11.45 -2.05 5.75
C THR A 45 11.33 -2.78 7.08
N ALA A 46 11.10 -4.09 7.04
CA ALA A 46 11.16 -4.95 8.22
C ALA A 46 12.58 -5.43 8.47
N VAL A 47 12.98 -5.49 9.74
CA VAL A 47 14.17 -6.21 10.20
C VAL A 47 13.75 -7.13 11.33
N LEU A 48 13.79 -8.44 11.11
CA LEU A 48 13.53 -9.46 12.13
C LEU A 48 14.87 -9.97 12.64
N ASP A 49 15.18 -9.67 13.89
CA ASP A 49 16.47 -10.02 14.49
C ASP A 49 16.48 -11.47 14.95
N CYS A 50 17.53 -12.21 14.57
CA CYS A 50 17.76 -13.54 15.10
C CYS A 50 19.26 -13.79 15.19
N GLN A 51 19.72 -14.16 16.38
CA GLN A 51 21.12 -14.51 16.64
C GLN A 51 21.19 -15.78 17.47
N ALA A 52 22.19 -16.60 17.21
CA ALA A 52 22.39 -17.84 17.92
C ALA A 52 23.87 -18.06 18.25
N ARG A 53 24.12 -18.80 19.33
CA ARG A 53 25.45 -19.26 19.74
C ARG A 53 25.49 -20.78 19.77
N GLY A 54 26.68 -21.33 19.63
CA GLY A 54 26.94 -22.77 19.62
C GLY A 54 28.37 -23.01 19.15
N GLU A 55 28.88 -24.22 19.36
CA GLU A 55 30.22 -24.61 18.95
C GLU A 55 30.15 -25.93 18.16
N PRO A 56 30.43 -25.93 16.85
CA PRO A 56 30.81 -24.78 16.02
C PRO A 56 29.70 -23.72 15.86
N PRO A 57 30.05 -22.48 15.45
CA PRO A 57 29.09 -21.39 15.26
C PRO A 57 27.91 -21.79 14.37
N PRO A 58 26.66 -21.55 14.79
CA PRO A 58 25.49 -21.93 14.02
C PRO A 58 25.29 -21.04 12.80
N ALA A 59 24.92 -21.64 11.68
CA ALA A 59 24.42 -20.93 10.51
C ALA A 59 22.95 -20.58 10.71
N ILE A 60 22.58 -19.32 10.43
CA ILE A 60 21.22 -18.81 10.53
C ILE A 60 20.58 -18.80 9.14
N SER A 61 19.35 -19.27 9.07
CA SER A 61 18.52 -19.28 7.86
C SER A 61 17.08 -18.93 8.22
N TRP A 62 16.35 -18.37 7.26
CA TRP A 62 14.96 -17.98 7.42
C TRP A 62 14.04 -18.70 6.45
N SER A 63 12.88 -19.10 6.94
CA SER A 63 11.79 -19.65 6.15
C SER A 63 10.48 -18.93 6.42
N ARG A 64 9.60 -18.97 5.41
CA ARG A 64 8.22 -18.51 5.48
C ARG A 64 7.34 -19.68 5.09
N GLN A 65 6.45 -20.12 5.99
CA GLN A 65 5.58 -21.28 5.76
C GLN A 65 6.38 -22.54 5.37
N GLY A 66 7.53 -22.77 6.02
CA GLY A 66 8.43 -23.89 5.72
C GLY A 66 9.22 -23.78 4.41
N GLN A 67 9.06 -22.71 3.63
CA GLN A 67 9.84 -22.48 2.41
C GLN A 67 11.00 -21.51 2.67
N PRO A 68 12.24 -21.85 2.23
CA PRO A 68 13.38 -20.93 2.33
C PRO A 68 13.13 -19.63 1.57
N MET A 69 13.50 -18.51 2.19
CA MET A 69 13.27 -17.17 1.63
C MET A 69 14.37 -16.70 0.63
N LEU A 70 14.92 -17.63 -0.15
CA LEU A 70 15.99 -17.34 -1.10
C LEU A 70 15.40 -17.00 -2.48
N GLY A 71 15.86 -15.90 -3.09
CA GLY A 71 15.52 -15.54 -4.48
C GLY A 71 14.52 -14.39 -4.66
N ASP A 72 14.10 -13.70 -3.58
CA ASP A 72 13.36 -12.43 -3.67
C ASP A 72 14.34 -11.26 -3.50
N ASP A 73 14.39 -10.35 -4.48
CA ASP A 73 15.28 -9.18 -4.48
C ASP A 73 15.03 -8.23 -3.30
N ARG A 74 13.84 -8.29 -2.68
CA ARG A 74 13.49 -7.48 -1.49
C ARG A 74 14.00 -8.09 -0.19
N VAL A 75 14.41 -9.35 -0.20
CA VAL A 75 14.81 -10.11 0.99
C VAL A 75 16.33 -10.18 1.06
N THR A 76 16.91 -9.72 2.17
CA THR A 76 18.34 -9.80 2.44
C THR A 76 18.60 -10.43 3.80
N LEU A 77 19.47 -11.45 3.85
CA LEU A 77 20.05 -11.93 5.10
C LEU A 77 21.22 -11.02 5.50
N LEU A 78 21.12 -10.37 6.66
CA LEU A 78 22.17 -9.51 7.17
C LEU A 78 23.32 -10.32 7.79
N PRO A 79 24.55 -9.77 7.91
CA PRO A 79 25.71 -10.50 8.44
C PRO A 79 25.54 -11.03 9.87
N ASN A 80 24.66 -10.41 10.66
CA ASN A 80 24.33 -10.84 12.01
C ASN A 80 23.25 -11.94 12.07
N GLY A 81 22.74 -12.39 10.91
CA GLY A 81 21.67 -13.39 10.82
C GLY A 81 20.25 -12.82 10.78
N SER A 82 20.07 -11.51 10.95
CA SER A 82 18.76 -10.86 10.87
C SER A 82 18.20 -10.87 9.45
N LEU A 83 16.89 -11.05 9.32
CA LEU A 83 16.19 -10.98 8.05
C LEU A 83 15.76 -9.54 7.79
N ARG A 84 16.12 -8.99 6.63
CA ARG A 84 15.64 -7.68 6.17
C ARG A 84 14.74 -7.86 4.96
N ILE A 85 13.54 -7.26 5.01
CA ILE A 85 12.57 -7.23 3.91
C ILE A 85 12.26 -5.77 3.58
N THR A 86 12.60 -5.31 2.39
CA THR A 86 12.33 -3.94 1.93
C THR A 86 11.02 -3.84 1.17
N ALA A 87 10.41 -2.65 1.15
CA ALA A 87 9.18 -2.38 0.40
C ALA A 87 8.07 -3.42 0.71
N LEU A 88 7.70 -3.50 1.98
CA LEU A 88 6.72 -4.48 2.47
C LEU A 88 5.41 -4.43 1.67
N GLN A 89 4.93 -5.61 1.27
CA GLN A 89 3.67 -5.84 0.61
C GLN A 89 2.70 -6.57 1.54
N ARG A 90 1.40 -6.57 1.21
CA ARG A 90 0.40 -7.21 2.07
C ARG A 90 0.67 -8.71 2.22
N GLU A 91 1.13 -9.35 1.15
CA GLU A 91 1.49 -10.77 1.10
C GLU A 91 2.69 -11.13 1.98
N ASP A 92 3.46 -10.14 2.44
CA ASP A 92 4.55 -10.40 3.39
C ASP A 92 4.02 -10.64 4.81
N THR A 93 2.72 -10.45 5.06
CA THR A 93 2.07 -10.83 6.32
C THR A 93 2.12 -12.34 6.50
N SER A 94 2.93 -12.81 7.45
CA SER A 94 3.13 -14.24 7.72
C SER A 94 3.78 -14.46 9.09
N GLU A 95 3.77 -15.70 9.54
CA GLU A 95 4.71 -16.20 10.53
C GLU A 95 6.05 -16.52 9.85
N TYR A 96 7.13 -15.93 10.37
CA TYR A 96 8.50 -16.09 9.90
C TYR A 96 9.27 -16.97 10.86
N GLU A 97 10.08 -17.87 10.32
CA GLU A 97 10.80 -18.88 11.08
C GLU A 97 12.31 -18.63 10.97
N CYS A 98 12.96 -18.37 12.10
CA CYS A 98 14.41 -18.36 12.17
C CYS A 98 14.91 -19.75 12.59
N VAL A 99 15.82 -20.31 11.80
CA VAL A 99 16.45 -21.60 12.06
C VAL A 99 17.96 -21.41 12.22
N ALA A 100 18.47 -21.77 13.40
CA ALA A 100 19.91 -21.81 13.67
C ALA A 100 20.38 -23.27 13.73
N ARG A 101 21.39 -23.61 12.92
CA ARG A 101 21.89 -24.99 12.76
C ARG A 101 23.42 -25.07 12.83
N ASN A 102 23.93 -26.06 13.56
CA ASN A 102 25.32 -26.52 13.47
C ASN A 102 25.36 -28.06 13.43
N LEU A 103 26.54 -28.67 13.57
CA LEU A 103 26.68 -30.13 13.52
C LEU A 103 26.11 -30.89 14.74
N LEU A 104 25.73 -30.17 15.80
CA LEU A 104 25.20 -30.73 17.05
C LEU A 104 23.67 -30.65 17.10
N GLY A 105 23.04 -29.92 16.19
CA GLY A 105 21.59 -29.85 16.08
C GLY A 105 21.08 -28.58 15.41
N SER A 106 19.79 -28.34 15.56
CA SER A 106 19.12 -27.12 15.12
C SER A 106 18.05 -26.69 16.11
N VAL A 107 17.88 -25.38 16.24
CA VAL A 107 16.80 -24.75 17.00
C VAL A 107 16.01 -23.83 16.05
N LEU A 108 14.70 -23.74 16.27
CA LEU A 108 13.78 -22.94 15.48
C LEU A 108 12.97 -22.04 16.42
N ILE A 109 12.77 -20.79 16.00
CA ILE A 109 11.86 -19.84 16.66
C ILE A 109 11.04 -19.09 15.62
N THR A 110 9.81 -18.71 15.96
CA THR A 110 8.90 -18.02 15.05
C THR A 110 8.55 -16.61 15.54
N ALA A 111 8.27 -15.71 14.60
CA ALA A 111 7.72 -14.39 14.88
C ALA A 111 6.75 -13.95 13.79
N PRO A 112 5.59 -13.35 14.16
CA PRO A 112 4.67 -12.80 13.19
C PRO A 112 5.13 -11.45 12.65
N LEU A 113 5.00 -11.23 11.35
CA LEU A 113 5.06 -9.92 10.71
C LEU A 113 3.69 -9.61 10.12
N THR A 114 3.13 -8.46 10.48
CA THR A 114 1.86 -7.97 9.93
C THR A 114 2.10 -6.69 9.15
N VAL A 115 1.65 -6.65 7.90
CA VAL A 115 1.69 -5.46 7.04
C VAL A 115 0.30 -4.87 6.95
N GLN A 116 0.15 -3.59 7.27
CA GLN A 116 -1.14 -2.89 7.26
C GLN A 116 -1.05 -1.53 6.55
N GLY A 117 -2.20 -0.92 6.31
CA GLY A 117 -2.30 0.42 5.75
C GLY A 117 -1.80 0.51 4.30
N GLY A 118 -1.19 1.64 3.95
CA GLY A 118 -0.71 1.92 2.60
C GLY A 118 0.63 2.65 2.62
N PRO A 119 1.29 2.81 1.46
CA PRO A 119 2.62 3.41 1.37
C PRO A 119 2.66 4.82 1.94
N ALA A 120 3.70 5.12 2.71
CA ALA A 120 3.91 6.42 3.34
C ALA A 120 4.35 7.52 2.35
N ARG A 121 4.70 7.14 1.11
CA ARG A 121 5.18 8.04 0.06
C ARG A 121 4.59 7.65 -1.29
N ALA A 122 4.42 8.65 -2.14
CA ALA A 122 4.13 8.43 -3.56
C ALA A 122 4.99 9.37 -4.40
N LYS A 123 5.41 8.89 -5.58
CA LYS A 123 6.09 9.70 -6.58
C LYS A 123 5.62 9.33 -7.98
N GLY A 124 5.71 10.29 -8.89
CA GLY A 124 5.12 10.10 -10.18
C GLY A 124 5.46 11.15 -11.22
N SER A 125 5.02 10.87 -12.43
CA SER A 125 5.13 11.77 -13.58
C SER A 125 3.74 12.13 -14.09
N ILE A 126 3.55 13.39 -14.46
CA ILE A 126 2.32 13.89 -15.07
C ILE A 126 2.71 14.50 -16.41
N ILE A 127 2.04 14.05 -17.48
CA ILE A 127 2.28 14.54 -18.84
C ILE A 127 0.95 14.81 -19.55
N GLY A 128 1.00 15.66 -20.58
CA GLY A 128 -0.08 15.82 -21.55
C GLY A 128 -0.41 17.26 -21.86
N SER A 129 -1.69 17.55 -22.07
CA SER A 129 -2.16 18.87 -22.50
C SER A 129 -3.42 19.31 -21.75
N ILE A 130 -3.45 20.59 -21.37
CA ILE A 130 -4.61 21.20 -20.73
C ILE A 130 -4.88 22.52 -21.44
N ASN A 131 -6.11 22.74 -21.92
CA ASN A 131 -6.48 23.96 -22.65
C ASN A 131 -5.55 24.26 -23.83
N ASP A 132 -5.24 23.23 -24.63
CA ASP A 132 -4.34 23.31 -25.78
C ASP A 132 -2.88 23.71 -25.46
N VAL A 133 -2.52 23.75 -24.17
CA VAL A 133 -1.14 23.94 -23.72
C VAL A 133 -0.55 22.56 -23.39
N GLU A 134 0.33 22.07 -24.26
CA GLU A 134 1.16 20.91 -23.99
C GLU A 134 2.27 21.29 -23.00
N PHE A 135 2.54 20.42 -22.04
CA PHE A 135 3.60 20.61 -21.07
C PHE A 135 4.49 19.36 -20.97
N GLY A 136 5.74 19.58 -20.57
CA GLY A 136 6.69 18.49 -20.35
C GLY A 136 6.32 17.63 -19.13
N ILE A 137 7.32 16.95 -18.56
CA ILE A 137 7.08 16.12 -17.38
C ILE A 137 6.94 17.01 -16.13
N ALA A 138 5.75 17.04 -15.55
CA ALA A 138 5.55 17.54 -14.20
C ALA A 138 5.76 16.41 -13.19
N PHE A 139 6.39 16.71 -12.05
CA PHE A 139 6.77 15.69 -11.06
C PHE A 139 5.84 15.72 -9.86
N LEU A 140 5.22 14.59 -9.56
CA LEU A 140 4.42 14.39 -8.35
C LEU A 140 5.30 13.81 -7.25
N ASN A 141 5.26 14.42 -6.06
CA ASN A 141 5.74 13.83 -4.82
C ASN A 141 4.67 13.98 -3.75
N ALA A 142 4.44 12.94 -2.96
CA ALA A 142 3.52 12.98 -1.84
C ALA A 142 4.05 12.23 -0.63
N THR A 143 3.68 12.72 0.55
CA THR A 143 3.90 12.08 1.84
C THR A 143 2.56 11.82 2.52
N VAL A 144 2.46 10.69 3.19
CA VAL A 144 1.26 10.24 3.87
C VAL A 144 1.59 9.96 5.33
N THR A 145 0.78 10.53 6.22
CA THR A 145 0.92 10.35 7.67
C THR A 145 -0.46 10.07 8.28
N ASP A 146 -0.52 9.29 9.35
CA ASP A 146 -1.75 9.19 10.14
C ASP A 146 -2.07 10.53 10.80
N SER A 147 -3.35 10.88 10.86
CA SER A 147 -3.81 12.04 11.62
C SER A 147 -3.84 11.67 13.11
N PRO A 148 -3.27 12.48 14.02
CA PRO A 148 -3.29 12.21 15.45
C PRO A 148 -4.68 12.38 16.07
N ASP A 149 -5.53 13.21 15.47
CA ASP A 149 -6.81 13.67 16.05
C ASP A 149 -8.05 13.09 15.34
N SER A 150 -7.86 12.25 14.33
CA SER A 150 -8.96 11.72 13.51
C SER A 150 -8.63 10.37 12.89
N ASP A 151 -9.65 9.58 12.57
CA ASP A 151 -9.52 8.32 11.82
C ASP A 151 -9.31 8.58 10.32
N THR A 152 -8.34 9.42 9.98
CA THR A 152 -8.00 9.79 8.60
C THR A 152 -6.48 9.76 8.41
N ARG A 153 -6.05 9.58 7.16
CA ARG A 153 -4.66 9.84 6.77
C ARG A 153 -4.56 11.21 6.13
N VAL A 154 -3.48 11.92 6.42
CA VAL A 154 -3.14 13.21 5.82
C VAL A 154 -2.20 12.96 4.66
N ILE A 155 -2.61 13.38 3.46
CA ILE A 155 -1.83 13.33 2.23
C ILE A 155 -1.37 14.76 1.94
N GLN A 156 -0.06 14.96 1.88
CA GLN A 156 0.56 16.21 1.42
C GLN A 156 1.27 15.93 0.11
N ALA A 157 0.83 16.57 -0.97
CA ALA A 157 1.37 16.37 -2.30
C ALA A 157 1.87 17.68 -2.91
N LYS A 158 2.95 17.60 -3.68
CA LYS A 158 3.51 18.71 -4.46
C LYS A 158 3.73 18.25 -5.89
N ILE A 159 3.18 19.01 -6.83
CA ILE A 159 3.40 18.85 -8.26
C ILE A 159 4.33 19.99 -8.69
N THR A 160 5.53 19.67 -9.16
CA THR A 160 6.54 20.65 -9.61
C THR A 160 6.70 20.64 -11.13
N ASN A 161 7.38 21.65 -11.67
CA ASN A 161 7.55 21.86 -13.11
C ASN A 161 6.20 22.12 -13.80
N VAL A 162 5.32 22.89 -13.14
CA VAL A 162 4.01 23.28 -13.63
C VAL A 162 4.12 24.60 -14.40
N PRO A 163 3.76 24.65 -15.71
CA PRO A 163 3.80 25.90 -16.47
C PRO A 163 2.94 26.99 -15.82
N ARG A 164 3.43 28.22 -15.84
CA ARG A 164 2.77 29.35 -15.17
C ARG A 164 1.36 29.65 -15.67
N THR A 165 1.12 29.38 -16.95
CA THR A 165 -0.19 29.50 -17.60
C THR A 165 -1.18 28.44 -17.11
N LEU A 166 -0.69 27.30 -16.61
CA LEU A 166 -1.50 26.17 -16.16
C LEU A 166 -1.67 26.10 -14.64
N GLY A 167 -0.78 26.70 -13.85
CA GLY A 167 -0.85 26.68 -12.38
C GLY A 167 -2.24 26.97 -11.78
N PRO A 168 -2.91 28.08 -12.16
CA PRO A 168 -4.26 28.40 -11.67
C PRO A 168 -5.35 27.39 -12.06
N ALA A 169 -5.14 26.64 -13.14
CA ALA A 169 -6.04 25.57 -13.57
C ALA A 169 -5.71 24.25 -12.84
N MET A 170 -4.44 23.86 -12.79
CA MET A 170 -3.97 22.64 -12.13
C MET A 170 -4.30 22.61 -10.64
N ARG A 171 -4.27 23.75 -9.93
CA ARG A 171 -4.70 23.82 -8.51
C ARG A 171 -6.16 23.38 -8.28
N LYS A 172 -7.01 23.41 -9.31
CA LYS A 172 -8.41 22.95 -9.23
C LYS A 172 -8.55 21.45 -9.46
N LEU A 173 -7.51 20.81 -10.00
CA LEU A 173 -7.53 19.42 -10.44
C LEU A 173 -7.02 18.47 -9.35
N VAL A 174 -7.64 18.54 -8.17
CA VAL A 174 -7.33 17.63 -7.05
C VAL A 174 -7.42 16.16 -7.44
N SER A 175 -8.20 15.83 -8.47
CA SER A 175 -8.37 14.47 -8.97
C SER A 175 -7.13 13.86 -9.62
N ILE A 176 -6.11 14.66 -9.95
CA ILE A 176 -4.79 14.13 -10.32
C ILE A 176 -4.22 13.27 -9.18
N LEU A 177 -4.60 13.57 -7.94
CA LEU A 177 -4.17 12.86 -6.73
C LEU A 177 -5.12 11.73 -6.32
N SER A 178 -6.20 11.47 -7.08
CA SER A 178 -7.17 10.45 -6.70
C SER A 178 -6.61 9.06 -6.45
N PRO A 179 -5.71 8.55 -7.30
CA PRO A 179 -5.02 7.29 -7.01
C PRO A 179 -4.27 7.33 -5.69
N VAL A 180 -3.59 8.44 -5.35
CA VAL A 180 -2.78 8.55 -4.14
C VAL A 180 -3.66 8.46 -2.90
N TYR A 181 -4.62 9.37 -2.75
CA TYR A 181 -5.42 9.42 -1.53
C TYR A 181 -6.35 8.22 -1.38
N TRP A 182 -6.79 7.57 -2.47
CA TRP A 182 -7.57 6.33 -2.42
C TRP A 182 -6.69 5.13 -2.02
N THR A 183 -5.48 5.05 -2.56
CA THR A 183 -4.52 3.96 -2.24
C THR A 183 -4.06 4.01 -0.79
N THR A 184 -3.98 5.21 -0.22
CA THR A 184 -3.44 5.41 1.12
C THR A 184 -4.48 5.87 2.13
N ALA A 185 -5.76 5.77 1.81
CA ALA A 185 -6.85 6.14 2.72
C ALA A 185 -6.78 5.32 4.01
N LYS A 186 -7.17 5.94 5.13
CA LYS A 186 -7.35 5.20 6.39
C LYS A 186 -8.49 4.21 6.23
N GLU A 187 -8.22 2.93 6.44
CA GLU A 187 -9.22 1.88 6.43
C GLU A 187 -10.03 1.89 7.73
N ILE A 188 -11.36 1.92 7.61
CA ILE A 188 -12.28 1.91 8.74
C ILE A 188 -13.08 0.61 8.72
N GLY A 189 -13.02 -0.14 9.83
CA GLY A 189 -13.60 -1.47 9.91
C GLY A 189 -12.88 -2.43 8.98
N GLU A 190 -13.63 -3.17 8.17
CA GLU A 190 -13.08 -4.12 7.19
C GLU A 190 -12.90 -3.50 5.80
N ALA A 191 -13.14 -2.20 5.62
CA ALA A 191 -13.04 -1.56 4.31
C ALA A 191 -11.60 -1.59 3.80
N MET A 192 -11.42 -1.82 2.50
CA MET A 192 -10.10 -1.90 1.87
C MET A 192 -9.81 -0.65 1.05
N ASN A 193 -8.66 -0.03 1.28
CA ASN A 193 -8.15 1.05 0.43
C ASN A 193 -7.56 0.47 -0.88
N GLY A 194 -7.10 1.35 -1.76
CA GLY A 194 -6.53 0.93 -3.04
C GLY A 194 -5.27 0.08 -2.94
N PHE A 195 -4.44 0.28 -1.90
CA PHE A 195 -3.26 -0.55 -1.68
C PHE A 195 -3.68 -1.96 -1.31
N THR A 196 -4.48 -2.10 -0.26
CA THR A 196 -4.92 -3.39 0.28
C THR A 196 -5.68 -4.24 -0.75
N LEU A 197 -6.40 -3.59 -1.68
CA LEU A 197 -7.15 -4.26 -2.73
C LEU A 197 -6.29 -4.67 -3.94
N THR A 198 -5.24 -3.92 -4.28
CA THR A 198 -4.57 -4.02 -5.59
C THR A 198 -3.05 -4.13 -5.53
N ASP A 199 -2.47 -4.10 -4.33
CA ASP A 199 -1.03 -3.91 -4.05
C ASP A 199 -0.43 -2.74 -4.82
N ALA A 200 -1.22 -1.66 -4.92
CA ALA A 200 -0.87 -0.47 -5.67
C ALA A 200 -0.60 -0.71 -7.16
N VAL A 201 -1.11 -1.79 -7.74
CA VAL A 201 -1.04 -2.08 -9.18
C VAL A 201 -2.43 -1.99 -9.80
N PHE A 202 -2.72 -0.86 -10.43
CA PHE A 202 -4.01 -0.62 -11.06
C PHE A 202 -3.93 0.47 -12.13
N LYS A 203 -4.93 0.48 -13.02
CA LYS A 203 -5.16 1.55 -13.97
C LYS A 203 -6.49 2.22 -13.67
N ARG A 204 -6.50 3.56 -13.62
CA ARG A 204 -7.69 4.38 -13.40
C ARG A 204 -7.92 5.32 -14.57
N GLU A 205 -9.05 5.19 -15.24
CA GLU A 205 -9.47 6.05 -16.33
C GLU A 205 -10.61 6.95 -15.85
N THR A 206 -10.39 8.25 -15.95
CA THR A 206 -11.28 9.28 -15.42
C THR A 206 -11.69 10.22 -16.53
N GLN A 207 -12.99 10.47 -16.64
CA GLN A 207 -13.54 11.53 -17.47
C GLN A 207 -14.27 12.55 -16.57
N VAL A 208 -13.88 13.81 -16.75
CA VAL A 208 -14.47 14.97 -16.08
C VAL A 208 -15.30 15.70 -17.09
N GLU A 209 -16.55 15.98 -16.76
CA GLU A 209 -17.41 16.82 -17.55
C GLU A 209 -17.81 18.04 -16.70
N PHE A 210 -17.44 19.22 -17.18
CA PHE A 210 -17.85 20.47 -16.54
C PHE A 210 -19.26 20.82 -17.03
N ALA A 211 -20.07 21.43 -16.17
CA ALA A 211 -21.41 21.90 -16.55
C ALA A 211 -21.41 22.88 -17.74
N THR A 212 -20.26 23.49 -18.02
CA THR A 212 -19.98 24.40 -19.14
C THR A 212 -19.63 23.68 -20.45
N GLY A 213 -19.49 22.35 -20.45
CA GLY A 213 -19.30 21.49 -21.63
C GLY A 213 -17.84 21.08 -21.91
N GLU A 214 -16.87 21.60 -21.16
CA GLU A 214 -15.47 21.16 -21.26
C GLU A 214 -15.32 19.73 -20.74
N ILE A 215 -14.41 18.98 -21.37
CA ILE A 215 -14.12 17.59 -21.00
C ILE A 215 -12.62 17.48 -20.73
N LEU A 216 -12.30 16.91 -19.57
CA LEU A 216 -10.93 16.54 -19.20
C LEU A 216 -10.84 15.04 -19.00
N ARG A 217 -9.84 14.41 -19.59
CA ARG A 217 -9.56 12.98 -19.46
C ARG A 217 -8.25 12.79 -18.72
N MET A 218 -8.25 11.89 -17.74
CA MET A 218 -7.04 11.50 -17.01
C MET A 218 -6.91 9.98 -17.02
N THR A 219 -5.74 9.49 -17.37
CA THR A 219 -5.37 8.08 -17.19
C THR A 219 -4.27 8.03 -16.15
N HIS A 220 -4.50 7.25 -15.09
CA HIS A 220 -3.51 6.99 -14.05
C HIS A 220 -3.09 5.54 -14.13
N VAL A 221 -1.79 5.28 -14.02
CA VAL A 221 -1.22 3.94 -13.99
C VAL A 221 -0.35 3.84 -12.74
N ALA A 222 -0.81 3.06 -11.77
CA ALA A 222 -0.05 2.72 -10.58
C ALA A 222 0.74 1.43 -10.83
N ARG A 223 2.06 1.46 -10.57
CA ARG A 223 3.00 0.38 -10.91
C ARG A 223 3.50 -0.39 -9.68
N GLY A 224 2.80 -0.29 -8.56
CA GLY A 224 3.23 -0.83 -7.27
C GLY A 224 4.19 0.10 -6.54
N LEU A 225 5.05 -0.49 -5.71
CA LEU A 225 6.03 0.21 -4.89
C LEU A 225 7.43 0.11 -5.50
N ASP A 226 8.24 1.14 -5.33
CA ASP A 226 9.68 1.06 -5.61
C ASP A 226 10.47 0.43 -4.45
N THR A 227 11.80 0.36 -4.59
CA THR A 227 12.71 -0.19 -3.58
C THR A 227 12.69 0.56 -2.25
N ASP A 228 12.29 1.84 -2.28
CA ASP A 228 12.15 2.69 -1.09
C ASP A 228 10.73 2.63 -0.51
N GLY A 229 9.84 1.80 -1.08
CA GLY A 229 8.45 1.66 -0.66
C GLY A 229 7.53 2.81 -1.07
N ALA A 230 7.95 3.66 -2.02
CA ALA A 230 7.12 4.73 -2.56
C ALA A 230 6.21 4.19 -3.67
N LEU A 231 4.92 4.55 -3.60
CA LEU A 231 3.95 4.31 -4.68
C LEU A 231 4.43 4.99 -5.97
N LEU A 232 4.49 4.22 -7.06
CA LEU A 232 4.83 4.72 -8.39
C LEU A 232 3.56 5.01 -9.18
N LEU A 233 3.39 6.26 -9.62
CA LEU A 233 2.20 6.72 -10.33
C LEU A 233 2.55 7.48 -11.61
N ASP A 234 2.05 7.05 -12.75
CA ASP A 234 2.10 7.82 -13.99
C ASP A 234 0.73 8.35 -14.37
N VAL A 235 0.68 9.61 -14.77
CA VAL A 235 -0.56 10.32 -15.08
C VAL A 235 -0.47 10.94 -16.46
N VAL A 236 -1.45 10.64 -17.29
CA VAL A 236 -1.66 11.28 -18.59
C VAL A 236 -2.93 12.12 -18.51
N VAL A 237 -2.83 13.42 -18.76
CA VAL A 237 -3.96 14.35 -18.75
C VAL A 237 -4.17 14.96 -20.13
N SER A 238 -5.41 15.02 -20.59
CA SER A 238 -5.75 15.61 -21.89
C SER A 238 -7.14 16.24 -21.87
N GLY A 239 -7.27 17.46 -22.40
CA GLY A 239 -8.56 18.11 -22.60
C GLY A 239 -8.62 19.54 -22.07
N HIS A 240 -9.84 19.98 -21.75
CA HIS A 240 -10.14 21.38 -21.44
C HIS A 240 -10.72 21.50 -20.04
N VAL A 241 -10.42 22.63 -19.39
CA VAL A 241 -10.92 22.99 -18.06
C VAL A 241 -11.38 24.42 -18.06
N LEU A 242 -12.42 24.70 -17.27
CA LEU A 242 -13.02 26.03 -17.20
C LEU A 242 -11.98 27.11 -16.84
N GLN A 243 -11.76 28.03 -17.79
CA GLN A 243 -10.95 29.22 -17.60
C GLN A 243 -11.82 30.35 -17.05
N LEU A 244 -11.74 30.60 -15.74
CA LEU A 244 -12.34 31.80 -15.16
C LEU A 244 -11.43 33.00 -15.44
N GLN A 245 -11.97 34.05 -16.04
CA GLN A 245 -11.25 35.28 -16.34
C GLN A 245 -10.91 36.03 -15.04
N SER A 246 -9.66 35.94 -14.57
CA SER A 246 -9.06 36.74 -13.47
C SER A 246 -9.79 36.59 -12.12
N VAL A 247 -9.20 36.08 -11.05
CA VAL A 247 -8.18 36.81 -10.26
C VAL A 247 -7.17 35.83 -9.67
N ALA A 248 -5.91 36.26 -9.60
CA ALA A 248 -4.84 35.59 -8.85
C ALA A 248 -5.19 35.33 -7.36
N ASP A 249 -6.27 35.92 -6.85
CA ASP A 249 -6.73 35.91 -5.45
C ASP A 249 -8.15 35.32 -5.24
N ALA A 250 -8.81 34.81 -6.29
CA ALA A 250 -10.08 34.12 -6.08
C ALA A 250 -9.82 32.88 -5.20
N ARG A 251 -10.38 32.89 -3.97
CA ARG A 251 -10.35 31.78 -3.01
C ARG A 251 -11.11 30.60 -3.62
N VAL A 252 -10.39 29.76 -4.38
CA VAL A 252 -10.89 28.46 -4.81
C VAL A 252 -10.92 27.59 -3.57
N LEU A 253 -12.13 27.37 -3.05
CA LEU A 253 -12.38 26.44 -1.95
C LEU A 253 -12.88 25.14 -2.58
N LEU A 254 -12.01 24.13 -2.56
CA LEU A 254 -12.42 22.76 -2.80
C LEU A 254 -13.22 22.32 -1.57
N GLN A 255 -14.47 21.94 -1.77
CA GLN A 255 -15.30 21.42 -0.69
C GLN A 255 -14.96 19.97 -0.43
N ASP A 256 -15.17 19.55 0.82
CA ASP A 256 -15.12 18.14 1.19
C ASP A 256 -16.15 17.36 0.36
N TYR A 257 -15.79 16.14 -0.03
CA TYR A 257 -16.65 15.30 -0.87
C TYR A 257 -16.49 13.83 -0.52
N THR A 258 -17.46 13.06 -0.98
CA THR A 258 -17.40 11.61 -0.95
C THR A 258 -17.32 11.03 -2.36
N GLU A 259 -16.69 9.86 -2.47
CA GLU A 259 -16.69 9.06 -3.68
C GLU A 259 -17.13 7.65 -3.35
N ASP A 260 -18.12 7.18 -4.11
CA ASP A 260 -18.69 5.87 -3.95
C ASP A 260 -18.06 4.92 -4.96
N TYR A 261 -17.36 3.89 -4.46
CA TYR A 261 -16.71 2.85 -5.24
C TYR A 261 -17.57 1.59 -5.22
N ILE A 262 -17.93 1.10 -6.41
CA ILE A 262 -18.79 -0.06 -6.62
C ILE A 262 -18.01 -1.11 -7.40
N GLN A 263 -18.05 -2.36 -6.94
CA GLN A 263 -17.47 -3.48 -7.69
C GLN A 263 -18.39 -3.86 -8.86
N THR A 264 -17.95 -3.66 -10.10
CA THR A 264 -18.77 -3.97 -11.29
C THR A 264 -18.42 -5.30 -11.95
N GLY A 265 -17.28 -5.88 -11.60
CA GLY A 265 -16.83 -7.17 -12.10
C GLY A 265 -15.49 -7.59 -11.49
N PRO A 266 -14.97 -8.79 -11.78
CA PRO A 266 -13.65 -9.22 -11.31
C PRO A 266 -12.56 -8.22 -11.75
N GLY A 267 -11.78 -7.71 -10.80
CA GLY A 267 -10.72 -6.75 -11.10
C GLY A 267 -11.21 -5.38 -11.61
N GLN A 268 -12.50 -5.05 -11.47
CA GLN A 268 -13.06 -3.80 -11.98
C GLN A 268 -13.94 -3.08 -10.95
N LEU A 269 -13.64 -1.79 -10.74
CA LEU A 269 -14.48 -0.87 -9.98
C LEU A 269 -15.02 0.22 -10.90
N HIS A 270 -16.26 0.62 -10.65
CA HIS A 270 -16.79 1.88 -11.11
C HIS A 270 -16.96 2.81 -9.92
N ALA A 271 -16.68 4.08 -10.13
CA ALA A 271 -16.91 5.06 -9.09
C ALA A 271 -17.51 6.34 -9.67
N HIS A 272 -18.51 6.82 -8.94
CA HIS A 272 -19.32 7.98 -9.27
C HIS A 272 -19.18 9.01 -8.16
N SER A 273 -18.89 10.26 -8.52
CA SER A 273 -18.84 11.37 -7.57
C SER A 273 -19.46 12.62 -8.19
N THR A 274 -20.36 13.25 -7.44
CA THR A 274 -20.88 14.59 -7.75
C THR A 274 -20.15 15.58 -6.85
N ARG A 275 -19.31 16.43 -7.43
CA ARG A 275 -18.49 17.39 -6.67
C ARG A 275 -18.94 18.82 -6.93
N LEU A 276 -18.64 19.70 -5.97
CA LEU A 276 -18.86 21.14 -6.06
C LEU A 276 -17.53 21.86 -5.82
N PHE A 277 -17.17 22.80 -6.68
CA PHE A 277 -16.13 23.78 -6.35
C PHE A 277 -16.75 25.16 -6.31
N THR A 278 -16.33 25.98 -5.35
CA THR A 278 -16.77 27.37 -5.25
C THR A 278 -15.68 28.28 -5.79
N ALA A 279 -16.00 29.07 -6.81
CA ALA A 279 -15.18 30.17 -7.28
C ALA A 279 -16.03 31.45 -7.25
N ASP A 280 -15.55 32.49 -6.57
CA ASP A 280 -16.22 33.80 -6.46
C ASP A 280 -17.68 33.73 -5.96
N GLY A 281 -17.98 32.80 -5.04
CA GLY A 281 -19.31 32.62 -4.47
C GLY A 281 -20.29 31.83 -5.35
N VAL A 282 -19.86 31.39 -6.55
CA VAL A 282 -20.63 30.52 -7.43
C VAL A 282 -20.15 29.07 -7.27
N SER A 283 -21.06 28.18 -6.89
CA SER A 283 -20.80 26.74 -6.82
C SER A 283 -21.15 26.09 -8.14
N VAL A 284 -20.16 25.48 -8.80
CA VAL A 284 -20.36 24.76 -10.06
C VAL A 284 -20.33 23.25 -9.77
N PRO A 285 -21.44 22.52 -10.01
CA PRO A 285 -21.43 21.07 -9.94
C PRO A 285 -20.68 20.48 -11.13
N TYR A 286 -19.93 19.42 -10.88
CA TYR A 286 -19.23 18.67 -11.93
C TYR A 286 -19.26 17.18 -11.57
N THR A 287 -19.49 16.34 -12.59
CA THR A 287 -19.66 14.88 -12.44
C THR A 287 -18.37 14.16 -12.83
N TRP A 288 -18.03 13.13 -12.05
CA TRP A 288 -16.84 12.29 -12.25
C TRP A 288 -17.26 10.86 -12.46
N ASN A 289 -17.03 10.38 -13.68
CA ASN A 289 -17.15 8.96 -13.99
C ASN A 289 -15.76 8.40 -14.18
N HIS A 290 -15.42 7.39 -13.39
CA HIS A 290 -14.15 6.71 -13.54
C HIS A 290 -14.26 5.20 -13.35
N THR A 291 -13.38 4.50 -14.05
CA THR A 291 -13.26 3.05 -14.00
C THR A 291 -11.86 2.71 -13.50
N ILE A 292 -11.78 1.80 -12.54
CA ILE A 292 -10.51 1.27 -12.04
C ILE A 292 -10.43 -0.19 -12.46
N THR A 293 -9.27 -0.60 -12.97
CA THR A 293 -8.96 -1.97 -13.35
C THR A 293 -7.70 -2.44 -12.63
N TYR A 294 -7.74 -3.65 -12.11
CA TYR A 294 -6.66 -4.29 -11.36
C TYR A 294 -6.68 -5.81 -11.61
N ASP A 295 -5.67 -6.52 -11.11
CA ASP A 295 -5.60 -7.96 -11.26
C ASP A 295 -6.78 -8.67 -10.56
N SER A 296 -7.57 -9.40 -11.34
CA SER A 296 -8.74 -10.13 -10.85
C SER A 296 -8.43 -11.19 -9.79
N THR A 297 -7.18 -11.67 -9.69
CA THR A 297 -6.79 -12.67 -8.68
C THR A 297 -6.61 -12.07 -7.28
N LYS A 298 -6.55 -10.74 -7.16
CA LYS A 298 -6.39 -10.04 -5.86
C LYS A 298 -7.67 -10.02 -5.02
N GLY A 299 -8.77 -10.51 -5.56
CA GLY A 299 -10.05 -10.60 -4.87
C GLY A 299 -10.97 -9.44 -5.22
N ARG A 300 -11.85 -9.09 -4.29
CA ARG A 300 -12.89 -8.06 -4.44
C ARG A 300 -12.92 -7.20 -3.19
N MET A 301 -13.55 -6.03 -3.28
CA MET A 301 -13.91 -5.28 -2.08
C MET A 301 -14.78 -6.15 -1.16
N PRO A 302 -14.62 -6.04 0.17
CA PRO A 302 -15.40 -6.80 1.15
C PRO A 302 -16.86 -6.33 1.21
N PHE A 303 -17.12 -5.12 0.70
CA PHE A 303 -18.45 -4.55 0.56
C PHE A 303 -18.73 -4.23 -0.90
N LEU A 304 -19.98 -4.40 -1.35
CA LEU A 304 -20.41 -4.00 -2.69
C LEU A 304 -20.12 -2.51 -2.95
N LEU A 305 -20.32 -1.68 -1.92
CA LEU A 305 -20.12 -0.24 -1.92
C LEU A 305 -19.15 0.15 -0.80
N GLN A 306 -18.08 0.86 -1.15
CA GLN A 306 -17.22 1.54 -0.20
C GLN A 306 -17.20 3.03 -0.50
N THR A 307 -17.35 3.85 0.54
CA THR A 307 -17.35 5.30 0.41
C THR A 307 -16.01 5.83 0.90
N LEU A 308 -15.32 6.54 0.01
CA LEU A 308 -14.14 7.32 0.34
C LEU A 308 -14.59 8.71 0.80
N HIS A 309 -14.07 9.16 1.93
CA HIS A 309 -14.27 10.50 2.45
C HIS A 309 -13.00 11.32 2.23
N ALA A 310 -13.09 12.37 1.42
CA ALA A 310 -12.01 13.33 1.20
C ALA A 310 -12.36 14.66 1.86
N ALA A 311 -11.57 15.09 2.83
CA ALA A 311 -11.87 16.24 3.67
C ALA A 311 -10.66 17.15 3.90
N SER A 312 -10.92 18.35 4.43
CA SER A 312 -9.89 19.35 4.76
C SER A 312 -8.98 19.67 3.57
N ILE A 313 -9.58 19.77 2.38
CA ILE A 313 -8.85 19.92 1.14
C ILE A 313 -8.32 21.35 1.01
N THR A 314 -7.00 21.50 0.93
CA THR A 314 -6.37 22.78 0.63
C THR A 314 -5.46 22.67 -0.58
N THR A 315 -5.36 23.76 -1.32
CA THR A 315 -4.49 23.87 -2.48
C THR A 315 -3.85 25.24 -2.55
N GLU A 316 -2.59 25.27 -2.96
CA GLU A 316 -1.82 26.47 -3.14
C GLU A 316 -0.97 26.36 -4.40
N TYR A 317 -0.92 27.42 -5.20
CA TYR A 317 -0.04 27.49 -6.35
C TYR A 317 1.00 28.57 -6.11
N ASN A 318 2.28 28.18 -6.16
CA ASN A 318 3.41 29.08 -6.06
C ASN A 318 4.04 29.28 -7.45
N PRO A 319 3.88 30.47 -8.08
CA PRO A 319 4.42 30.74 -9.41
C PRO A 319 5.94 30.92 -9.46
N LEU A 320 6.60 31.18 -8.33
CA LEU A 320 8.07 31.29 -8.26
C LEU A 320 8.73 29.90 -8.26
N GLU A 321 8.08 28.94 -7.60
CA GLU A 321 8.54 27.55 -7.54
C GLU A 321 7.98 26.68 -8.67
N GLU A 322 7.06 27.23 -9.48
CA GLU A 322 6.34 26.49 -10.54
C GLU A 322 5.74 25.20 -9.98
N ALA A 323 5.09 25.35 -8.82
CA ALA A 323 4.64 24.23 -8.01
C ALA A 323 3.22 24.42 -7.48
N VAL A 324 2.43 23.35 -7.53
CA VAL A 324 1.10 23.26 -6.91
C VAL A 324 1.19 22.30 -5.72
N ALA A 325 0.81 22.78 -4.55
CA ALA A 325 0.70 21.97 -3.34
C ALA A 325 -0.76 21.63 -3.04
N PHE A 326 -0.97 20.42 -2.52
CA PHE A 326 -2.26 19.93 -2.06
C PHE A 326 -2.11 19.31 -0.67
N LYS A 327 -3.12 19.51 0.16
CA LYS A 327 -3.30 18.77 1.41
C LYS A 327 -4.72 18.21 1.44
N ILE A 328 -4.86 16.93 1.75
CA ILE A 328 -6.14 16.21 1.76
C ILE A 328 -6.11 15.26 2.94
N GLN A 329 -7.23 15.13 3.66
CA GLN A 329 -7.45 14.02 4.58
C GLN A 329 -8.34 12.97 3.91
N ALA A 330 -8.00 11.70 4.06
CA ALA A 330 -8.73 10.60 3.45
C ALA A 330 -8.96 9.42 4.40
N SER A 331 -10.18 8.89 4.37
CA SER A 331 -10.56 7.61 4.95
C SER A 331 -11.51 6.86 4.03
N ILE A 332 -11.56 5.55 4.15
CA ILE A 332 -12.46 4.67 3.40
C ILE A 332 -13.21 3.75 4.37
N ALA A 333 -14.52 3.67 4.18
CA ALA A 333 -15.42 2.92 5.03
C ALA A 333 -16.47 2.19 4.18
N LYS A 334 -17.22 1.29 4.83
CA LYS A 334 -18.42 0.68 4.23
C LYS A 334 -19.40 1.80 3.82
N GLY A 335 -19.81 1.78 2.54
CA GLY A 335 -20.78 2.74 2.04
C GLY A 335 -22.21 2.40 2.43
N ASN A 336 -23.10 3.41 2.47
CA ASN A 336 -24.50 3.20 2.78
C ASN A 336 -25.30 2.95 1.48
N ALA A 337 -25.79 1.72 1.30
CA ALA A 337 -26.42 1.26 0.06
C ALA A 337 -27.82 1.86 -0.22
N GLU A 338 -28.39 2.63 0.72
CA GLU A 338 -29.72 3.25 0.55
C GLU A 338 -29.80 4.21 -0.66
N VAL A 339 -28.66 4.75 -1.10
CA VAL A 339 -28.57 5.68 -2.25
C VAL A 339 -28.44 4.93 -3.60
N LEU A 340 -27.99 3.68 -3.61
CA LEU A 340 -27.70 2.92 -4.83
C LEU A 340 -28.88 2.07 -5.35
N VAL A 341 -30.05 2.15 -4.70
CA VAL A 341 -31.26 1.38 -5.07
C VAL A 341 -31.87 1.82 -6.42
N LEU A 342 -31.32 2.86 -7.07
CA LEU A 342 -31.90 3.42 -8.31
C LEU A 342 -31.11 3.12 -9.61
N LEU A 343 -29.90 2.55 -9.57
CA LEU A 343 -29.06 2.48 -10.80
C LEU A 343 -28.30 1.18 -11.09
N SER A 344 -28.40 0.12 -10.31
CA SER A 344 -27.78 -1.18 -10.66
C SER A 344 -28.72 -2.36 -10.41
N ALA A 345 -28.74 -3.30 -11.34
CA ALA A 345 -29.29 -4.63 -11.08
C ALA A 345 -28.44 -5.31 -9.99
N ASP A 346 -29.12 -5.84 -8.97
CA ASP A 346 -28.51 -6.62 -7.90
C ASP A 346 -27.68 -7.78 -8.48
N ILE A 347 -26.46 -7.96 -7.99
CA ILE A 347 -25.61 -9.09 -8.39
C ILE A 347 -25.97 -10.24 -7.45
N ASP A 348 -26.40 -11.37 -8.01
CA ASP A 348 -26.68 -12.56 -7.18
C ASP A 348 -25.37 -13.27 -6.81
N GLU A 349 -24.81 -12.95 -5.64
CA GLU A 349 -23.56 -13.58 -5.18
C GLU A 349 -23.72 -15.09 -4.90
N CYS A 350 -24.97 -15.57 -4.79
CA CYS A 350 -25.29 -16.98 -4.58
C CYS A 350 -25.29 -17.83 -5.85
N GLU A 351 -25.14 -17.24 -7.04
CA GLU A 351 -24.93 -18.01 -8.27
C GLU A 351 -23.58 -18.76 -8.27
N SER A 352 -22.58 -18.25 -7.53
CA SER A 352 -21.29 -18.93 -7.35
C SER A 352 -21.38 -19.98 -6.23
N ARG A 353 -21.06 -21.24 -6.55
CA ARG A 353 -21.14 -22.36 -5.61
C ARG A 353 -20.22 -22.26 -4.40
N ASP A 354 -19.17 -21.45 -4.47
CA ASP A 354 -18.15 -21.31 -3.41
C ASP A 354 -18.41 -20.11 -2.47
N THR A 355 -19.51 -19.37 -2.66
CA THR A 355 -19.80 -18.16 -1.88
C THR A 355 -20.19 -18.45 -0.43
N CYS A 356 -20.93 -19.54 -0.18
CA CYS A 356 -21.28 -19.99 1.18
C CYS A 356 -21.10 -21.50 1.29
N GLN A 357 -20.65 -21.98 2.46
CA GLN A 357 -20.44 -23.41 2.70
C GLN A 357 -21.75 -24.22 2.78
N HIS A 358 -22.87 -23.58 3.14
CA HIS A 358 -24.17 -24.22 3.31
C HIS A 358 -25.27 -23.52 2.51
N GLU A 359 -26.06 -22.63 3.13
CA GLU A 359 -27.14 -21.92 2.48
C GLU A 359 -26.69 -20.48 2.18
N CYS A 360 -26.84 -20.05 0.93
CA CYS A 360 -26.62 -18.68 0.51
C CYS A 360 -27.96 -18.02 0.24
N ARG A 361 -28.20 -16.85 0.85
CA ARG A 361 -29.38 -16.03 0.60
C ARG A 361 -28.95 -14.71 0.02
N ASN A 362 -29.25 -14.52 -1.27
CA ASN A 362 -29.01 -13.26 -1.93
C ASN A 362 -30.02 -12.21 -1.44
N SER A 363 -29.56 -10.99 -1.27
CA SER A 363 -30.37 -9.85 -0.87
C SER A 363 -29.87 -8.60 -1.58
N LEU A 364 -30.73 -7.59 -1.72
CA LEU A 364 -30.39 -6.45 -2.54
C LEU A 364 -29.16 -5.70 -1.95
N GLY A 365 -28.03 -5.77 -2.65
CA GLY A 365 -26.75 -5.21 -2.25
C GLY A 365 -25.93 -6.02 -1.23
N SER A 366 -26.31 -7.25 -0.91
CA SER A 366 -25.52 -8.15 -0.03
C SER A 366 -25.98 -9.61 -0.10
N PHE A 367 -25.21 -10.55 0.45
CA PHE A 367 -25.68 -11.91 0.68
C PHE A 367 -25.48 -12.33 2.15
N GLN A 368 -26.27 -13.32 2.58
CA GLN A 368 -26.12 -13.92 3.90
C GLN A 368 -25.85 -15.42 3.74
N CYS A 369 -24.75 -15.87 4.34
CA CYS A 369 -24.56 -17.30 4.56
C CYS A 369 -25.33 -17.75 5.80
N ALA A 370 -26.03 -18.87 5.71
CA ALA A 370 -26.73 -19.49 6.82
C ALA A 370 -26.30 -20.95 6.98
N CYS A 371 -26.21 -21.39 8.23
CA CYS A 371 -25.93 -22.77 8.59
C CYS A 371 -27.24 -23.48 9.00
N PRO A 372 -27.40 -24.78 8.68
CA PRO A 372 -28.51 -25.58 9.19
C PRO A 372 -28.53 -25.62 10.72
N SER A 373 -29.71 -25.84 11.30
CA SER A 373 -29.90 -25.92 12.75
C SER A 373 -28.92 -26.92 13.38
N GLY A 374 -28.08 -26.44 14.31
CA GLY A 374 -27.05 -27.24 14.99
C GLY A 374 -25.62 -26.83 14.67
N TYR A 375 -25.41 -26.01 13.65
CA TYR A 375 -24.11 -25.43 13.29
C TYR A 375 -24.11 -23.92 13.55
N ARG A 376 -22.96 -23.37 13.91
CA ARG A 376 -22.75 -21.91 14.02
C ARG A 376 -21.90 -21.46 12.84
N LEU A 377 -22.19 -20.25 12.33
CA LEU A 377 -21.35 -19.58 11.34
C LEU A 377 -19.94 -19.38 11.87
#